data_AF-A0A6M2F3A0-F1
#
_entry.id   AF-A0A6M2F3A0-F1
#
_cell.length_a   1.000
_cell.length_b   1.000
_cell.length_c   1.000
_cell.angle_alpha   90.00
_cell.angle_beta   90.00
_cell.angle_gamma   90.00
#
_symmetry.space_group_name_H-M   'P 1'
#
loop_
_entity.id
_entity.type
_entity.pdbx_description
1 polymer ?
#
loop_
_entity_poly.entity_id
_entity_poly.type
_entity_poly.pdbx_seq_one_letter_code
_entity_poly.pdbx_strand_id
1 'polypeptide(L)'
;MEKSSRIKGAESVLNLEPNSSIAIGYHALFGSHDDLVLLEIDEKLLPDILHERVALRGQLDEDSVLCTQSKTYAIKFVGNSNSPFLIPPSGQFALCENSQDFDGEINDFAPVIKVAPGNMELVEVAPKLDRLKLLLSENPYSYEDVLEMDFMEDVEKNKARLYNWDDLVERVQASDEELRNGLCALSAVEIDGFWRIVDEKYMDMILRMLLHNSVLNDWSLDALNEDDVVSVLVSDGFPDKLACHCLHVYGSKVDGDAGRSCVWRLDESRVCVHFARQILSTGKKKMETFMAEWLQRIPGRMQASFNMLEGEVLTEKLGVETWVYSFSVSSLPLTPAERFNMLFRERSKWEWKDLQPYIRDLQVPGLSSEGLLLKYTRRTQPTLDAEPVFSSR
;
A
#
# COMPACT_ATOMS: atom_id res chain seq x y z
N MET A 1 -37.92 -9.49 -51.58
CA MET A 1 -36.61 -8.95 -51.98
C MET A 1 -36.21 -7.92 -50.94
N GLU A 2 -35.49 -8.39 -49.93
CA GLU A 2 -34.91 -7.56 -48.88
C GLU A 2 -33.93 -6.57 -49.53
N LYS A 3 -34.12 -5.28 -49.30
CA LYS A 3 -33.05 -4.30 -49.53
C LYS A 3 -31.97 -4.63 -48.52
N SER A 4 -30.89 -5.26 -48.99
CA SER A 4 -29.63 -5.37 -48.24
C SER A 4 -29.30 -3.99 -47.66
N SER A 5 -29.33 -3.86 -46.34
CA SER A 5 -28.93 -2.63 -45.68
C SER A 5 -27.44 -2.44 -45.99
N ARG A 6 -27.14 -1.49 -46.86
CA ARG A 6 -25.76 -1.19 -47.28
C ARG A 6 -24.96 -0.85 -46.03
N ILE A 7 -23.95 -1.67 -45.77
CA ILE A 7 -23.11 -1.58 -44.59
C ILE A 7 -22.23 -0.33 -44.76
N LYS A 8 -22.35 0.64 -43.85
CA LYS A 8 -21.66 1.94 -43.89
C LYS A 8 -20.98 2.15 -42.54
N GLY A 9 -19.75 1.69 -42.36
CA GLY A 9 -19.07 1.82 -41.08
C GLY A 9 -17.92 0.83 -40.88
N ALA A 10 -17.64 0.53 -39.62
CA ALA A 10 -16.60 -0.42 -39.22
C ALA A 10 -16.82 -1.82 -39.84
N GLU A 11 -18.07 -2.23 -40.02
CA GLU A 11 -18.43 -3.54 -40.56
C GLU A 11 -18.05 -3.69 -42.04
N SER A 12 -17.94 -2.59 -42.80
CA SER A 12 -17.42 -2.62 -44.17
C SER A 12 -15.93 -2.94 -44.19
N VAL A 13 -15.19 -2.59 -43.12
CA VAL A 13 -13.76 -2.88 -42.97
C VAL A 13 -13.54 -4.30 -42.41
N LEU A 14 -14.37 -4.73 -41.45
CA LEU A 14 -14.25 -6.06 -40.83
C LEU A 14 -14.55 -7.21 -41.81
N ASN A 15 -15.38 -6.96 -42.83
CA ASN A 15 -15.76 -7.95 -43.84
C ASN A 15 -14.94 -7.87 -45.15
N LEU A 16 -13.82 -7.14 -45.17
CA LEU A 16 -12.94 -7.04 -46.34
C LEU A 16 -12.37 -8.42 -46.71
N GLU A 17 -12.64 -8.86 -47.93
CA GLU A 17 -12.02 -10.07 -48.48
C GLU A 17 -10.58 -9.81 -48.94
N PRO A 18 -9.69 -10.81 -48.92
CA PRO A 18 -8.34 -10.67 -49.46
C PRO A 18 -8.36 -10.16 -50.92
N ASN A 19 -7.51 -9.19 -51.25
CA ASN A 19 -7.43 -8.50 -52.55
C ASN A 19 -8.62 -7.59 -52.92
N SER A 20 -9.53 -7.31 -51.99
CA SER A 20 -10.52 -6.24 -52.14
C SER A 20 -9.97 -4.90 -51.60
N SER A 21 -10.55 -3.79 -52.05
CA SER A 21 -10.21 -2.45 -51.57
C SER A 21 -11.47 -1.70 -51.16
N ILE A 22 -11.37 -0.89 -50.11
CA ILE A 22 -12.43 0.01 -49.65
C ILE A 22 -11.90 1.45 -49.66
N ALA A 23 -12.77 2.41 -49.96
CA ALA A 23 -12.41 3.81 -49.80
C ALA A 23 -12.52 4.22 -48.32
N ILE A 24 -11.48 4.88 -47.83
CA ILE A 24 -11.45 5.48 -46.50
C ILE A 24 -11.54 7.00 -46.69
N GLY A 25 -12.34 7.68 -45.88
CA GLY A 25 -12.39 9.13 -45.88
C GLY A 25 -12.73 9.70 -44.52
N TYR A 26 -12.40 10.97 -44.33
CA TYR A 26 -12.69 11.67 -43.08
C TYR A 26 -14.17 11.99 -42.98
N HIS A 27 -14.78 11.60 -41.87
CA HIS A 27 -16.17 11.93 -41.55
C HIS A 27 -16.31 13.45 -41.29
N ALA A 28 -17.52 14.01 -41.40
CA ALA A 28 -17.77 15.42 -41.06
C ALA A 28 -17.43 15.76 -39.59
N LEU A 29 -17.44 14.75 -38.71
CA LEU A 29 -17.04 14.85 -37.32
C LEU A 29 -15.56 14.52 -37.11
N PHE A 30 -14.74 14.43 -38.15
CA PHE A 30 -13.32 14.14 -37.99
C PHE A 30 -12.63 15.24 -37.19
N GLY A 31 -11.86 14.85 -36.17
CA GLY A 31 -11.20 15.80 -35.27
C GLY A 31 -10.26 15.12 -34.28
N SER A 32 -9.82 15.88 -33.27
CA SER A 32 -8.95 15.35 -32.21
C SER A 32 -9.68 14.32 -31.35
N HIS A 33 -10.96 14.55 -31.03
CA HIS A 33 -11.77 13.76 -30.08
C HIS A 33 -10.96 13.44 -28.83
N ASP A 34 -10.52 14.48 -28.12
CA ASP A 34 -9.64 14.34 -26.94
C ASP A 34 -10.31 13.57 -25.78
N ASP A 35 -11.63 13.38 -25.87
CA ASP A 35 -12.48 12.54 -25.03
C ASP A 35 -12.39 11.04 -25.33
N LEU A 36 -11.88 10.65 -26.51
CA LEU A 36 -11.74 9.24 -26.91
C LEU A 36 -10.27 8.80 -26.85
N VAL A 37 -9.95 7.90 -25.93
CA VAL A 37 -8.59 7.36 -25.79
C VAL A 37 -8.62 5.84 -25.90
N LEU A 38 -7.63 5.27 -26.59
CA LEU A 38 -7.45 3.82 -26.65
C LEU A 38 -6.76 3.35 -25.37
N LEU A 39 -7.37 2.39 -24.67
CA LEU A 39 -6.78 1.74 -23.50
C LEU A 39 -6.48 0.28 -23.85
N GLU A 40 -5.22 -0.11 -23.70
CA GLU A 40 -4.79 -1.50 -23.81
C GLU A 40 -5.04 -2.22 -22.48
N ILE A 41 -5.73 -3.35 -22.56
CA ILE A 41 -6.23 -4.09 -21.40
C ILE A 41 -5.78 -5.55 -21.53
N ASP A 42 -5.03 -6.04 -20.54
CA ASP A 42 -4.74 -7.48 -20.38
C ASP A 42 -6.07 -8.22 -20.09
N GLU A 43 -6.23 -9.43 -20.64
CA GLU A 43 -7.40 -10.29 -20.43
C GLU A 43 -7.78 -10.44 -18.96
N LYS A 44 -6.80 -10.39 -18.05
CA LYS A 44 -7.01 -10.46 -16.60
C LYS A 44 -7.81 -9.28 -16.03
N LEU A 45 -7.72 -8.11 -16.65
CA LEU A 45 -8.39 -6.88 -16.22
C LEU A 45 -9.75 -6.68 -16.90
N LEU A 46 -10.04 -7.43 -17.97
CA LEU A 46 -11.33 -7.35 -18.67
C LEU A 46 -12.53 -7.54 -17.74
N PRO A 47 -12.57 -8.52 -16.81
CA PRO A 47 -13.71 -8.66 -15.91
C PRO A 47 -13.91 -7.45 -15.01
N ASP A 48 -12.85 -6.83 -14.51
CA ASP A 48 -12.97 -5.69 -13.59
C ASP A 48 -13.44 -4.43 -14.33
N ILE A 49 -12.96 -4.22 -15.55
CA ILE A 49 -13.38 -3.08 -16.38
C ILE A 49 -14.82 -3.25 -16.86
N LEU A 50 -15.20 -4.44 -17.35
CA LEU A 50 -16.55 -4.70 -17.86
C LEU A 50 -17.65 -4.65 -16.78
N HIS A 51 -17.29 -4.85 -15.51
CA HIS A 51 -18.22 -4.77 -14.38
C HIS A 51 -18.06 -3.47 -13.57
N GLU A 52 -17.36 -2.47 -14.11
CA GLU A 52 -17.18 -1.16 -13.47
C GLU A 52 -16.56 -1.24 -12.04
N ARG A 53 -15.65 -2.19 -11.82
CA ARG A 53 -14.94 -2.41 -10.54
C ARG A 53 -13.55 -1.76 -10.50
N VAL A 54 -13.36 -0.72 -11.30
CA VAL A 54 -12.09 0.03 -11.38
C VAL A 54 -12.30 1.49 -11.02
N ALA A 55 -11.29 2.09 -10.40
CA ALA A 55 -11.29 3.50 -10.03
C ALA A 55 -10.01 4.18 -10.54
N LEU A 56 -10.14 5.40 -11.04
CA LEU A 56 -9.00 6.28 -11.31
C LEU A 56 -8.68 7.08 -10.05
N ARG A 57 -7.43 7.03 -9.60
CA ARG A 57 -6.95 7.75 -8.41
C ARG A 57 -5.76 8.64 -8.78
N GLY A 58 -5.74 9.85 -8.24
CA GLY A 58 -4.64 10.79 -8.44
C GLY A 58 -5.07 12.23 -8.18
N GLN A 59 -4.22 12.99 -7.47
CA GLN A 59 -4.39 14.43 -7.30
C GLN A 59 -4.02 15.19 -8.59
N LEU A 60 -4.38 16.47 -8.66
CA LEU A 60 -4.18 17.32 -9.85
C LEU A 60 -2.70 17.53 -10.22
N ASP A 61 -1.80 17.34 -9.27
CA ASP A 61 -0.35 17.55 -9.39
C ASP A 61 0.45 16.24 -9.58
N GLU A 62 -0.22 15.09 -9.70
CA GLU A 62 0.42 13.79 -9.88
C GLU A 62 -0.15 12.97 -11.04
N ASP A 63 0.62 11.99 -11.50
CA ASP A 63 0.18 11.05 -12.53
C ASP A 63 -0.94 10.16 -11.98
N SER A 64 -2.04 10.00 -12.73
CA SER A 64 -3.15 9.13 -12.34
C SER A 64 -2.79 7.64 -12.41
N VAL A 65 -3.34 6.86 -11.47
CA VAL A 65 -3.30 5.40 -11.46
C VAL A 65 -4.70 4.82 -11.64
N LEU A 66 -4.76 3.63 -12.22
CA LEU A 66 -5.97 2.82 -12.29
C LEU A 66 -5.89 1.74 -11.20
N CYS A 67 -6.88 1.69 -10.32
CA CYS A 67 -6.96 0.72 -9.25
C CYS A 67 -8.10 -0.26 -9.52
N THR A 68 -7.81 -1.56 -9.39
CA THR A 68 -8.84 -2.58 -9.19
C THR A 68 -9.16 -2.65 -7.69
N GLN A 69 -9.96 -3.65 -7.28
CA GLN A 69 -10.22 -3.89 -5.87
C GLN A 69 -8.94 -4.16 -5.06
N SER A 70 -7.95 -4.82 -5.67
CA SER A 70 -6.80 -5.39 -4.98
C SER A 70 -5.43 -4.93 -5.49
N LYS A 71 -5.37 -4.23 -6.63
CA LYS A 71 -4.11 -3.88 -7.31
C LYS A 71 -4.11 -2.47 -7.90
N THR A 72 -2.92 -1.89 -8.01
CA THR A 72 -2.70 -0.56 -8.59
C THR A 72 -1.89 -0.65 -9.88
N TYR A 73 -2.32 0.08 -10.91
CA TYR A 73 -1.71 0.13 -12.24
C TYR A 73 -1.37 1.57 -12.62
N ALA A 74 -0.13 1.80 -13.04
CA ALA A 74 0.27 3.06 -13.64
C ALA A 74 -0.24 3.13 -15.08
N ILE A 75 -0.77 4.29 -15.47
CA ILE A 75 -1.27 4.55 -16.81
C ILE A 75 -0.16 5.25 -17.59
N LYS A 76 0.25 4.68 -18.73
CA LYS A 76 1.31 5.25 -19.57
C LYS A 76 0.84 5.42 -21.00
N PHE A 77 1.08 6.59 -21.57
CA PHE A 77 0.83 6.81 -22.99
C PHE A 77 2.00 6.29 -23.83
N VAL A 78 1.69 5.43 -24.80
CA VAL A 78 2.64 4.92 -25.79
C VAL A 78 2.21 5.36 -27.18
N GLY A 79 3.10 6.11 -27.84
CA GLY A 79 2.87 6.59 -29.21
C GLY A 79 3.10 5.49 -30.23
N ASN A 80 2.25 5.44 -31.26
CA ASN A 80 2.34 4.46 -32.33
C ASN A 80 2.92 5.11 -33.59
N SER A 81 3.87 4.43 -34.24
CA SER A 81 4.40 4.84 -35.55
C SER A 81 3.38 4.63 -36.68
N ASN A 82 2.39 3.77 -36.45
CA ASN A 82 1.25 3.56 -37.34
C ASN A 82 0.13 4.53 -37.00
N SER A 83 -0.77 4.78 -37.96
CA SER A 83 -1.95 5.64 -37.78
C SER A 83 -3.22 4.81 -37.60
N PRO A 84 -3.52 4.29 -36.40
CA PRO A 84 -4.78 3.58 -36.16
C PRO A 84 -5.96 4.52 -36.35
N PHE A 85 -6.92 4.09 -37.18
CA PHE A 85 -8.13 4.84 -37.46
C PHE A 85 -9.28 4.32 -36.61
N LEU A 86 -9.96 5.22 -35.90
CA LEU A 86 -11.24 4.93 -35.28
C LEU A 86 -12.35 5.13 -36.31
N ILE A 87 -13.05 4.04 -36.59
CA ILE A 87 -14.15 3.96 -37.55
C ILE A 87 -15.35 3.47 -36.76
N PRO A 88 -16.46 4.22 -36.73
CA PRO A 88 -17.62 3.84 -35.94
C PRO A 88 -18.47 2.76 -36.62
N PRO A 89 -19.20 1.94 -35.84
CA PRO A 89 -20.25 1.06 -36.33
C PRO A 89 -21.29 1.74 -37.24
N SER A 90 -21.87 0.94 -38.11
CA SER A 90 -22.89 1.39 -39.06
C SER A 90 -24.11 1.94 -38.33
N GLY A 91 -24.54 3.15 -38.71
CA GLY A 91 -25.74 3.79 -38.17
C GLY A 91 -25.54 4.60 -36.89
N GLN A 92 -24.36 4.57 -36.26
CA GLN A 92 -24.10 5.31 -35.02
C GLN A 92 -24.13 6.85 -35.21
N PHE A 93 -23.91 7.32 -36.43
CA PHE A 93 -23.89 8.76 -36.78
C PHE A 93 -24.88 9.12 -37.91
N ALA A 94 -25.92 8.30 -38.14
CA ALA A 94 -26.87 8.43 -39.25
C ALA A 94 -27.71 9.73 -39.28
N LEU A 95 -27.51 10.66 -38.35
CA LEU A 95 -28.21 11.96 -38.32
C LEU A 95 -27.48 13.08 -39.06
N CYS A 96 -26.28 12.84 -39.60
CA CYS A 96 -25.48 13.85 -40.32
C CYS A 96 -25.39 13.62 -41.84
N GLU A 97 -26.37 12.95 -42.46
CA GLU A 97 -26.46 12.90 -43.93
C GLU A 97 -27.14 14.17 -44.47
N ASN A 98 -26.44 15.30 -44.46
CA ASN A 98 -26.65 16.30 -45.51
C ASN A 98 -25.76 15.89 -46.69
N SER A 99 -26.35 15.11 -47.59
CA SER A 99 -25.75 14.69 -48.85
C SER A 99 -25.27 15.90 -49.65
N GLN A 100 -23.96 16.10 -49.74
CA GLN A 100 -23.33 16.79 -50.86
C GLN A 100 -22.44 15.79 -51.58
N ASP A 101 -22.98 15.31 -52.71
CA ASP A 101 -22.32 14.90 -53.94
C ASP A 101 -20.92 14.28 -53.83
N PHE A 102 -20.87 12.97 -53.58
CA PHE A 102 -19.82 12.12 -54.14
C PHE A 102 -20.35 11.49 -55.42
N ASP A 103 -19.98 12.11 -56.55
CA ASP A 103 -20.23 11.60 -57.89
C ASP A 103 -19.22 10.47 -58.18
N GLY A 104 -19.59 9.25 -57.78
CA GLY A 104 -18.79 8.05 -57.98
C GLY A 104 -19.39 6.85 -57.25
N GLU A 105 -19.62 5.75 -57.97
CA GLU A 105 -20.11 4.46 -57.47
C GLU A 105 -19.11 3.76 -56.52
N ILE A 106 -18.76 4.40 -55.40
CA ILE A 106 -18.01 3.75 -54.33
C ILE A 106 -19.03 3.30 -53.29
N ASN A 107 -19.50 2.05 -53.46
CA ASN A 107 -20.60 1.49 -52.67
C ASN A 107 -20.22 1.15 -51.21
N ASP A 108 -18.93 1.06 -50.89
CA ASP A 108 -18.41 0.79 -49.54
C ASP A 108 -17.44 1.90 -49.11
N PHE A 109 -17.82 2.65 -48.06
CA PHE A 109 -17.05 3.77 -47.54
C PHE A 109 -16.91 3.65 -46.01
N ALA A 110 -15.68 3.75 -45.52
CA ALA A 110 -15.37 3.70 -44.11
C ALA A 110 -15.07 5.12 -43.56
N PRO A 111 -16.00 5.74 -42.79
CA PRO A 111 -15.81 7.09 -42.26
C PRO A 111 -14.86 7.08 -41.05
N VAL A 112 -13.71 7.75 -41.16
CA VAL A 112 -12.77 7.91 -40.04
C VAL A 112 -13.17 9.12 -39.22
N ILE A 113 -13.31 8.93 -37.89
CA ILE A 113 -13.63 10.02 -36.95
C ILE A 113 -12.39 10.52 -36.21
N LYS A 114 -11.39 9.66 -35.96
CA LYS A 114 -10.16 10.01 -35.26
C LYS A 114 -8.98 9.18 -35.79
N VAL A 115 -7.82 9.81 -35.92
CA VAL A 115 -6.54 9.10 -35.98
C VAL A 115 -5.95 9.07 -34.58
N ALA A 116 -5.86 7.90 -33.96
CA ALA A 116 -5.32 7.81 -32.60
C ALA A 116 -3.78 7.85 -32.66
N PRO A 117 -3.11 8.81 -32.00
CA PRO A 117 -1.65 8.92 -32.04
C PRO A 117 -0.92 7.83 -31.23
N GLY A 118 -1.67 7.07 -30.42
CA GLY A 118 -1.16 6.08 -29.49
C GLY A 118 -2.26 5.48 -28.64
N ASN A 119 -1.86 4.66 -27.68
CA ASN A 119 -2.71 4.00 -26.70
C ASN A 119 -2.15 4.19 -25.28
N MET A 120 -3.04 4.11 -24.30
CA MET A 120 -2.70 4.03 -22.90
C MET A 120 -2.44 2.56 -22.53
N GLU A 121 -1.34 2.29 -21.87
CA GLU A 121 -0.96 0.99 -21.35
C GLU A 121 -1.07 0.99 -19.82
N LEU A 122 -1.45 -0.16 -19.26
CA LEU A 122 -1.52 -0.39 -17.82
C LEU A 122 -0.35 -1.25 -17.36
N VAL A 123 0.44 -0.74 -16.41
CA VAL A 123 1.57 -1.47 -15.81
C VAL A 123 1.32 -1.61 -14.32
N GLU A 124 1.29 -2.84 -13.79
CA GLU A 124 1.15 -3.08 -12.35
C GLU A 124 2.31 -2.41 -11.60
N VAL A 125 1.98 -1.61 -10.58
CA VAL A 125 2.94 -0.89 -9.74
C VAL A 125 2.64 -1.09 -8.27
N ALA A 126 3.66 -0.90 -7.43
CA ALA A 126 3.46 -0.92 -5.99
C ALA A 126 2.61 0.30 -5.56
N PRO A 127 1.73 0.14 -4.56
CA PRO A 127 0.93 1.23 -4.03
C PRO A 127 1.80 2.30 -3.34
N LYS A 128 1.46 3.58 -3.47
CA LYS A 128 2.22 4.69 -2.86
C LYS A 128 1.83 4.93 -1.39
N LEU A 129 2.06 3.93 -0.55
CA LEU A 129 1.68 3.97 0.87
C LEU A 129 2.53 4.93 1.74
N ASP A 130 3.62 5.50 1.21
CA ASP A 130 4.38 6.53 1.94
C ASP A 130 3.50 7.75 2.25
N ARG A 131 2.59 8.09 1.32
CA ARG A 131 1.59 9.16 1.51
C ARG A 131 0.65 8.84 2.66
N LEU A 132 0.17 7.59 2.77
CA LEU A 132 -0.67 7.15 3.90
C LEU A 132 0.05 7.35 5.24
N LYS A 133 1.30 6.89 5.34
CA LYS A 133 2.10 7.04 6.56
C LYS A 133 2.28 8.50 6.93
N LEU A 134 2.54 9.38 5.95
CA LEU A 134 2.68 10.81 6.19
C LEU A 134 1.38 11.42 6.74
N LEU A 135 0.24 11.18 6.09
CA LEU A 135 -1.06 11.70 6.50
C LEU A 135 -1.42 11.29 7.94
N LEU A 136 -1.24 10.00 8.27
CA LEU A 136 -1.58 9.49 9.61
C LEU A 136 -0.60 9.94 10.70
N SER A 137 0.61 10.37 10.31
CA SER A 137 1.61 10.89 11.25
C SER A 137 1.42 12.38 11.55
N GLU A 138 0.52 13.09 10.84
CA GLU A 138 0.26 14.52 11.07
C GLU A 138 -0.45 14.79 12.40
N ASN A 139 -1.31 13.86 12.83
CA ASN A 139 -2.07 13.96 14.08
C ASN A 139 -2.26 12.58 14.76
N PRO A 140 -1.21 11.98 15.34
CA PRO A 140 -1.31 10.74 16.09
C PRO A 140 -2.26 10.87 17.28
N TYR A 141 -2.96 9.81 17.66
CA TYR A 141 -3.80 9.79 18.86
C TYR A 141 -2.94 9.66 20.11
N SER A 142 -3.07 10.62 21.03
CA SER A 142 -2.27 10.71 22.25
C SER A 142 -3.14 10.74 23.51
N TYR A 143 -2.50 10.73 24.69
CA TYR A 143 -3.21 10.92 25.96
C TYR A 143 -3.83 12.32 26.08
N GLU A 144 -3.28 13.33 25.41
CA GLU A 144 -3.81 14.71 25.43
C GLU A 144 -5.19 14.77 24.76
N ASP A 145 -5.42 13.99 23.70
CA ASP A 145 -6.73 13.89 23.04
C ASP A 145 -7.85 13.42 23.99
N VAL A 146 -7.52 12.61 24.99
CA VAL A 146 -8.48 12.15 26.01
C VAL A 146 -8.85 13.29 26.96
N LEU A 147 -7.90 14.17 27.26
CA LEU A 147 -8.10 15.34 28.13
C LEU A 147 -8.77 16.51 27.40
N GLU A 148 -8.50 16.65 26.10
CA GLU A 148 -9.02 17.73 25.24
C GLU A 148 -10.51 17.55 24.88
N MET A 149 -11.10 16.37 25.09
CA MET A 149 -12.56 16.18 24.96
C MET A 149 -13.37 17.16 25.83
N ASP A 150 -12.77 17.71 26.89
CA ASP A 150 -13.41 18.67 27.80
C ASP A 150 -13.23 20.15 27.40
N PHE A 151 -12.36 20.49 26.43
CA PHE A 151 -12.05 21.89 26.06
C PHE A 151 -12.34 22.18 24.57
N MET A 152 -13.40 22.96 24.31
CA MET A 152 -13.98 23.14 22.96
C MET A 152 -13.12 23.93 21.93
N GLU A 153 -12.10 24.69 22.34
CA GLU A 153 -11.42 25.64 21.43
C GLU A 153 -10.29 25.01 20.56
N ASP A 154 -9.68 23.88 20.98
CA ASP A 154 -8.59 23.22 20.23
C ASP A 154 -9.07 22.10 19.28
N VAL A 155 -10.32 21.65 19.43
CA VAL A 155 -10.91 20.54 18.67
C VAL A 155 -11.03 20.83 17.17
N GLU A 156 -11.29 22.08 16.76
CA GLU A 156 -11.47 22.42 15.34
C GLU A 156 -10.18 22.36 14.53
N LYS A 157 -9.03 22.71 15.13
CA LYS A 157 -7.72 22.63 14.45
C LYS A 157 -7.26 21.19 14.31
N ASN A 158 -7.49 20.36 15.32
CA ASN A 158 -7.11 18.94 15.32
C ASN A 158 -7.93 18.14 14.30
N LYS A 159 -9.22 18.48 14.10
CA LYS A 159 -10.07 17.87 13.06
C LYS A 159 -9.62 18.14 11.63
N ALA A 160 -8.92 19.25 11.36
CA ALA A 160 -8.46 19.59 10.02
C ALA A 160 -7.38 18.64 9.47
N ARG A 161 -6.80 17.78 10.32
CA ARG A 161 -5.76 16.78 9.97
C ARG A 161 -6.18 15.36 10.30
N LEU A 162 -7.49 15.12 10.38
CA LEU A 162 -8.05 13.78 10.52
C LEU A 162 -8.59 13.32 9.18
N TYR A 163 -8.44 12.02 8.91
CA TYR A 163 -8.73 11.42 7.62
C TYR A 163 -9.70 10.25 7.81
N ASN A 164 -10.88 10.33 7.21
CA ASN A 164 -11.79 9.19 7.13
C ASN A 164 -11.37 8.29 5.96
N TRP A 165 -12.10 7.19 5.75
CA TRP A 165 -11.81 6.25 4.67
C TRP A 165 -11.82 6.90 3.28
N ASP A 166 -12.81 7.75 3.00
CA ASP A 166 -12.98 8.40 1.69
C ASP A 166 -11.86 9.42 1.43
N ASP A 167 -11.43 10.17 2.47
CA ASP A 167 -10.30 11.08 2.39
C ASP A 167 -8.99 10.35 2.03
N LEU A 168 -8.78 9.16 2.61
CA LEU A 168 -7.60 8.34 2.33
C LEU A 168 -7.64 7.77 0.91
N VAL A 169 -8.81 7.31 0.45
CA VAL A 169 -9.03 6.81 -0.90
C VAL A 169 -8.75 7.89 -1.96
N GLU A 170 -9.12 9.14 -1.69
CA GLU A 170 -8.89 10.27 -2.61
C GLU A 170 -7.41 10.69 -2.65
N ARG A 171 -6.70 10.62 -1.52
CA ARG A 171 -5.33 11.17 -1.40
C ARG A 171 -4.22 10.15 -1.59
N VAL A 172 -4.50 8.85 -1.56
CA VAL A 172 -3.50 7.77 -1.63
C VAL A 172 -3.68 6.94 -2.90
N GLN A 173 -2.61 6.84 -3.69
CA GLN A 173 -2.56 6.01 -4.89
C GLN A 173 -2.34 4.53 -4.54
N ALA A 174 -3.41 3.87 -4.14
CA ALA A 174 -3.46 2.45 -3.81
C ALA A 174 -4.86 1.90 -4.08
N SER A 175 -5.01 0.60 -4.32
CA SER A 175 -6.32 -0.06 -4.28
C SER A 175 -6.87 -0.11 -2.86
N ASP A 176 -8.15 -0.45 -2.72
CA ASP A 176 -8.80 -0.52 -1.40
C ASP A 176 -8.19 -1.60 -0.50
N GLU A 177 -7.85 -2.76 -1.06
CA GLU A 177 -7.20 -3.83 -0.30
C GLU A 177 -5.77 -3.42 0.10
N GLU A 178 -5.02 -2.82 -0.81
CA GLU A 178 -3.66 -2.32 -0.51
C GLU A 178 -3.68 -1.23 0.55
N LEU A 179 -4.67 -0.33 0.52
CA LEU A 179 -4.85 0.72 1.51
C LEU A 179 -5.20 0.15 2.90
N ARG A 180 -6.12 -0.83 2.97
CA ARG A 180 -6.43 -1.55 4.22
C ARG A 180 -5.22 -2.29 4.77
N ASN A 181 -4.47 -2.97 3.91
CA ASN A 181 -3.25 -3.65 4.31
C ASN A 181 -2.19 -2.66 4.82
N GLY A 182 -2.10 -1.48 4.20
CA GLY A 182 -1.26 -0.37 4.67
C GLY A 182 -1.67 0.15 6.05
N LEU A 183 -2.96 0.34 6.31
CA LEU A 183 -3.49 0.72 7.61
C LEU A 183 -3.15 -0.33 8.68
N CYS A 184 -3.37 -1.61 8.38
CA CYS A 184 -2.99 -2.71 9.27
C CYS A 184 -1.48 -2.75 9.54
N ALA A 185 -0.64 -2.57 8.53
CA ALA A 185 0.82 -2.57 8.66
C ALA A 185 1.33 -1.41 9.52
N LEU A 186 0.66 -0.26 9.46
CA LEU A 186 0.93 0.91 10.31
C LEU A 186 0.31 0.78 11.71
N SER A 187 -0.42 -0.30 11.99
CA SER A 187 -1.22 -0.44 13.21
C SER A 187 -2.15 0.77 13.42
N ALA A 188 -2.74 1.29 12.34
CA ALA A 188 -3.71 2.36 12.41
C ALA A 188 -5.06 1.82 12.91
N VAL A 189 -5.80 2.67 13.63
CA VAL A 189 -7.12 2.36 14.19
C VAL A 189 -8.11 3.45 13.83
N GLU A 190 -9.35 3.05 13.59
CA GLU A 190 -10.47 3.96 13.38
C GLU A 190 -11.06 4.41 14.73
N ILE A 191 -10.98 5.71 15.00
CA ILE A 191 -11.51 6.36 16.20
C ILE A 191 -12.44 7.48 15.74
N ASP A 192 -13.71 7.40 16.15
CA ASP A 192 -14.75 8.38 15.79
C ASP A 192 -14.89 8.66 14.29
N GLY A 193 -14.69 7.62 13.46
CA GLY A 193 -14.80 7.71 12.00
C GLY A 193 -13.52 8.17 11.28
N PHE A 194 -12.43 8.38 12.02
CA PHE A 194 -11.14 8.81 11.47
C PHE A 194 -10.03 7.79 11.77
N TRP A 195 -9.17 7.54 10.79
CA TRP A 195 -8.01 6.67 10.95
C TRP A 195 -6.85 7.43 11.58
N ARG A 196 -6.27 6.85 12.65
CA ARG A 196 -5.13 7.44 13.36
C ARG A 196 -4.12 6.35 13.75
N ILE A 197 -2.85 6.74 13.81
CA ILE A 197 -1.80 5.98 14.51
C ILE A 197 -1.82 6.42 15.97
N VAL A 198 -1.69 5.47 16.90
CA VAL A 198 -1.62 5.77 18.34
C VAL A 198 -0.18 6.08 18.73
N ASP A 199 0.02 7.12 19.53
CA ASP A 199 1.32 7.49 20.08
C ASP A 199 1.96 6.32 20.85
N GLU A 200 3.27 6.12 20.63
CA GLU A 200 3.99 4.97 21.20
C GLU A 200 4.01 4.97 22.73
N LYS A 201 4.06 6.15 23.38
CA LYS A 201 4.05 6.23 24.85
C LYS A 201 2.68 5.87 25.39
N TYR A 202 1.63 6.26 24.68
CA TYR A 202 0.27 5.93 25.09
C TYR A 202 -0.01 4.43 24.91
N MET A 203 0.44 3.82 23.81
CA MET A 203 0.41 2.36 23.65
C MET A 203 1.22 1.62 24.72
N ASP A 204 2.38 2.14 25.11
CA ASP A 204 3.17 1.60 26.23
C ASP A 204 2.39 1.64 27.55
N MET A 205 1.68 2.73 27.81
CA MET A 205 0.83 2.87 29.00
C MET A 205 -0.30 1.83 29.02
N ILE A 206 -1.02 1.65 27.91
CA ILE A 206 -2.11 0.67 27.79
C ILE A 206 -1.55 -0.75 27.96
N LEU A 207 -0.46 -1.10 27.29
CA LEU A 207 0.16 -2.43 27.40
C LEU A 207 0.63 -2.72 28.83
N ARG A 208 1.27 -1.75 29.50
CA ARG A 208 1.66 -1.92 30.91
C ARG A 208 0.47 -2.15 31.81
N MET A 209 -0.62 -1.42 31.59
CA MET A 209 -1.83 -1.61 32.38
C MET A 209 -2.45 -2.99 32.13
N LEU A 210 -2.53 -3.43 30.87
CA LEU A 210 -2.97 -4.78 30.52
C LEU A 210 -2.16 -5.85 31.27
N LEU A 211 -0.83 -5.73 31.25
CA LEU A 211 0.07 -6.67 31.92
C LEU A 211 -0.11 -6.63 33.45
N HIS A 212 -0.31 -5.45 34.03
CA HIS A 212 -0.60 -5.29 35.45
C HIS A 212 -1.92 -5.96 35.84
N ASN A 213 -2.98 -5.68 35.10
CA ASN A 213 -4.31 -6.27 35.32
C ASN A 213 -4.32 -7.77 35.13
N SER A 214 -3.51 -8.30 34.22
CA SER A 214 -3.35 -9.74 34.04
C SER A 214 -2.78 -10.40 35.30
N VAL A 215 -1.88 -9.72 36.03
CA VAL A 215 -1.36 -10.22 37.31
C VAL A 215 -2.41 -10.09 38.42
N LEU A 216 -3.14 -8.96 38.48
CA LEU A 216 -4.16 -8.72 39.50
C LEU A 216 -5.34 -9.69 39.40
N ASN A 217 -5.77 -10.03 38.19
CA ASN A 217 -6.93 -10.89 37.93
C ASN A 217 -6.55 -12.36 37.66
N ASP A 218 -5.27 -12.71 37.82
CA ASP A 218 -4.71 -14.04 37.53
C ASP A 218 -5.06 -14.56 36.12
N TRP A 219 -5.00 -13.67 35.13
CA TRP A 219 -5.27 -14.01 33.73
C TRP A 219 -4.07 -14.70 33.08
N SER A 220 -4.38 -15.66 32.21
CA SER A 220 -3.38 -16.26 31.32
C SER A 220 -3.15 -15.36 30.11
N LEU A 221 -1.90 -14.98 29.86
CA LEU A 221 -1.52 -14.20 28.67
C LEU A 221 -1.74 -14.98 27.36
N ASP A 222 -1.90 -16.30 27.45
CA ASP A 222 -2.19 -17.18 26.32
C ASP A 222 -3.68 -17.33 25.99
N ALA A 223 -4.55 -16.86 26.89
CA ALA A 223 -6.00 -17.02 26.80
C ALA A 223 -6.73 -15.86 27.50
N LEU A 224 -6.55 -14.66 26.97
CA LEU A 224 -7.22 -13.44 27.42
C LEU A 224 -8.61 -13.33 26.77
N ASN A 225 -9.66 -13.18 27.57
CA ASN A 225 -11.00 -12.89 27.06
C ASN A 225 -11.10 -11.40 26.70
N GLU A 226 -11.49 -11.09 25.46
CA GLU A 226 -11.60 -9.72 24.96
C GLU A 226 -12.50 -8.86 25.84
N ASP A 227 -13.69 -9.35 26.20
CA ASP A 227 -14.67 -8.57 26.97
C ASP A 227 -14.16 -8.25 28.39
N ASP A 228 -13.52 -9.22 29.04
CA ASP A 228 -12.97 -9.06 30.38
C ASP A 228 -11.79 -8.07 30.38
N VAL A 229 -10.89 -8.21 29.40
CA VAL A 229 -9.74 -7.30 29.25
C VAL A 229 -10.19 -5.87 28.95
N VAL A 230 -11.08 -5.71 27.97
CA VAL A 230 -11.54 -4.40 27.52
C VAL A 230 -12.31 -3.71 28.64
N SER A 231 -13.20 -4.42 29.34
CA SER A 231 -13.97 -3.82 30.46
C SER A 231 -13.08 -3.31 31.60
N VAL A 232 -12.01 -4.04 31.95
CA VAL A 232 -11.07 -3.58 32.99
C VAL A 232 -10.25 -2.40 32.50
N LEU A 233 -9.71 -2.42 31.28
CA LEU A 233 -8.97 -1.28 30.73
C LEU A 233 -9.84 -0.02 30.58
N VAL A 234 -11.11 -0.18 30.22
CA VAL A 234 -12.07 0.93 30.20
C VAL A 234 -12.31 1.47 31.61
N SER A 235 -12.37 0.60 32.62
CA SER A 235 -12.47 1.01 34.02
C SER A 235 -11.24 1.77 34.51
N ASP A 236 -10.07 1.51 33.93
CA ASP A 236 -8.82 2.25 34.17
C ASP A 236 -8.73 3.58 33.39
N GLY A 237 -9.74 3.92 32.58
CA GLY A 237 -9.86 5.19 31.87
C GLY A 237 -9.38 5.17 30.41
N PHE A 238 -9.10 3.99 29.83
CA PHE A 238 -8.73 3.89 28.42
C PHE A 238 -9.97 3.76 27.52
N PRO A 239 -10.01 4.41 26.34
CA PRO A 239 -11.10 4.21 25.39
C PRO A 239 -11.25 2.74 24.95
N ASP A 240 -12.49 2.28 24.81
CA ASP A 240 -12.84 0.91 24.39
C ASP A 240 -12.10 0.47 23.11
N LYS A 241 -12.11 1.35 22.10
CA LYS A 241 -11.39 1.12 20.83
C LYS A 241 -9.89 0.91 21.01
N LEU A 242 -9.27 1.62 21.94
CA LEU A 242 -7.84 1.51 22.20
C LEU A 242 -7.47 0.30 23.05
N ALA A 243 -8.33 -0.08 23.99
CA ALA A 243 -8.19 -1.35 24.71
C ALA A 243 -8.25 -2.53 23.74
N CYS A 244 -9.25 -2.54 22.84
CA CYS A 244 -9.35 -3.52 21.75
C CYS A 244 -8.12 -3.47 20.83
N HIS A 245 -7.67 -2.27 20.46
CA HIS A 245 -6.54 -2.09 19.57
C HIS A 245 -5.23 -2.61 20.19
N CYS A 246 -5.02 -2.42 21.50
CA CYS A 246 -3.86 -2.98 22.21
C CYS A 246 -3.78 -4.51 22.07
N LEU A 247 -4.91 -5.22 22.14
CA LEU A 247 -4.97 -6.66 21.88
C LEU A 247 -4.63 -7.01 20.42
N HIS A 248 -5.10 -6.21 19.45
CA HIS A 248 -4.76 -6.41 18.03
C HIS A 248 -3.27 -6.18 17.74
N VAL A 249 -2.65 -5.19 18.38
CA VAL A 249 -1.23 -4.85 18.20
C VAL A 249 -0.33 -5.89 18.83
N TYR A 250 -0.56 -6.26 20.10
CA TYR A 250 0.33 -7.13 20.86
C TYR A 250 -0.14 -8.58 20.96
N GLY A 251 -1.26 -8.94 20.35
CA GLY A 251 -1.84 -10.27 20.43
C GLY A 251 -2.24 -10.86 19.09
N SER A 252 -2.66 -12.11 19.17
CA SER A 252 -3.23 -12.90 18.07
C SER A 252 -4.52 -13.55 18.54
N LYS A 253 -5.55 -13.54 17.70
CA LYS A 253 -6.80 -14.23 18.00
C LYS A 253 -6.55 -15.74 18.02
N VAL A 254 -7.10 -16.41 19.02
CA VAL A 254 -7.14 -17.86 19.11
C VAL A 254 -8.51 -18.29 18.61
N ASP A 255 -8.56 -19.04 17.50
CA ASP A 255 -9.83 -19.53 16.95
C ASP A 255 -10.57 -20.35 18.02
N GLY A 256 -11.71 -19.80 18.47
CA GLY A 256 -12.66 -20.46 19.36
C GLY A 256 -13.99 -20.66 18.62
N ASP A 257 -14.75 -21.69 19.04
CA ASP A 257 -16.07 -22.01 18.49
C ASP A 257 -16.93 -20.75 18.28
N ALA A 258 -17.48 -20.62 17.08
CA ALA A 258 -18.32 -19.50 16.66
C ALA A 258 -19.51 -19.34 17.63
N GLY A 259 -19.41 -18.37 18.56
CA GLY A 259 -20.47 -18.07 19.53
C GLY A 259 -20.01 -17.69 20.94
N ARG A 260 -18.72 -17.75 21.27
CA ARG A 260 -18.15 -17.21 22.52
C ARG A 260 -17.31 -15.96 22.26
N SER A 261 -17.09 -15.16 23.31
CA SER A 261 -16.23 -13.97 23.27
C SER A 261 -14.85 -14.31 22.70
N CYS A 262 -14.25 -13.36 21.98
CA CYS A 262 -12.96 -13.57 21.33
C CYS A 262 -11.88 -13.82 22.39
N VAL A 263 -11.09 -14.88 22.18
CA VAL A 263 -9.94 -15.19 23.05
C VAL A 263 -8.65 -14.78 22.33
N TRP A 264 -7.77 -14.14 23.07
CA TRP A 264 -6.50 -13.60 22.59
C TRP A 264 -5.31 -14.26 23.28
N ARG A 265 -4.24 -14.46 22.50
CA ARG A 265 -2.91 -14.79 23.00
C ARG A 265 -2.00 -13.61 22.76
N LEU A 266 -1.33 -13.10 23.79
CA LEU A 266 -0.28 -12.11 23.60
C LEU A 266 0.90 -12.72 22.85
N ASP A 267 1.35 -12.01 21.83
CA ASP A 267 2.52 -12.32 21.05
C ASP A 267 3.76 -11.89 21.84
N GLU A 268 4.45 -12.87 22.39
CA GLU A 268 5.68 -12.70 23.15
C GLU A 268 6.74 -11.89 22.40
N SER A 269 6.90 -12.11 21.08
CA SER A 269 7.88 -11.39 20.26
C SER A 269 7.53 -9.91 20.17
N ARG A 270 6.27 -9.57 19.88
CA ARG A 270 5.82 -8.17 19.77
C ARG A 270 5.95 -7.43 21.09
N VAL A 271 5.60 -8.07 22.21
CA VAL A 271 5.75 -7.48 23.55
C VAL A 271 7.22 -7.26 23.90
N CYS A 272 8.09 -8.23 23.61
CA CYS A 272 9.54 -8.08 23.85
C CYS A 272 10.15 -6.97 23.00
N VAL A 273 9.83 -6.91 21.71
CA VAL A 273 10.26 -5.85 20.78
C VAL A 273 9.82 -4.47 21.27
N HIS A 274 8.59 -4.34 21.77
CA HIS A 274 8.09 -3.07 22.34
C HIS A 274 8.97 -2.56 23.47
N PHE A 275 9.27 -3.41 24.46
CA PHE A 275 10.15 -3.01 25.56
C PHE A 275 11.58 -2.72 25.10
N ALA A 276 12.09 -3.42 24.07
CA ALA A 276 13.40 -3.12 23.49
C ALA A 276 13.41 -1.71 22.86
N ARG A 277 12.39 -1.36 22.07
CA ARG A 277 12.23 -0.02 21.48
C ARG A 277 12.20 1.06 22.56
N GLN A 278 11.46 0.84 23.65
CA GLN A 278 11.41 1.78 24.78
C GLN A 278 12.78 1.99 25.43
N ILE A 279 13.58 0.94 25.61
CA ILE A 279 14.93 1.06 26.19
C ILE A 279 15.87 1.81 25.23
N LEU A 280 15.82 1.49 23.95
CA LEU A 280 16.68 2.10 22.92
C LEU A 280 16.25 3.50 22.50
N SER A 281 15.03 3.94 22.85
CA SER A 281 14.58 5.33 22.66
C SER A 281 15.48 6.34 23.38
N THR A 282 16.19 5.90 24.43
CA THR A 282 17.16 6.72 25.19
C THR A 282 18.54 6.84 24.52
N GLY A 283 18.73 6.20 23.37
CA GLY A 283 19.96 6.21 22.58
C GLY A 283 20.70 4.87 22.58
N LYS A 284 21.90 4.89 21.98
CA LYS A 284 22.75 3.70 21.81
C LYS A 284 23.24 3.15 23.15
N LYS A 285 23.21 1.83 23.32
CA LYS A 285 23.64 1.15 24.57
C LYS A 285 24.63 0.03 24.28
N LYS A 286 25.47 -0.31 25.28
CA LYS A 286 26.31 -1.51 25.22
C LYS A 286 25.42 -2.76 25.26
N MET A 287 25.77 -3.79 24.47
CA MET A 287 24.99 -5.02 24.35
C MET A 287 24.67 -5.65 25.71
N GLU A 288 25.66 -5.81 26.59
CA GLU A 288 25.47 -6.43 27.91
C GLU A 288 24.52 -5.63 28.80
N THR A 289 24.68 -4.30 28.83
CA THR A 289 23.81 -3.39 29.58
C THR A 289 22.39 -3.40 29.04
N PHE A 290 22.25 -3.39 27.71
CA PHE A 290 20.95 -3.47 27.04
C PHE A 290 20.23 -4.78 27.37
N MET A 291 20.89 -5.93 27.24
CA MET A 291 20.29 -7.24 27.53
C MET A 291 19.87 -7.35 29.01
N ALA A 292 20.70 -6.85 29.93
CA ALA A 292 20.37 -6.86 31.36
C ALA A 292 19.14 -5.99 31.68
N GLU A 293 19.06 -4.78 31.12
CA GLU A 293 17.90 -3.89 31.29
C GLU A 293 16.65 -4.49 30.62
N TRP A 294 16.80 -5.09 29.44
CA TRP A 294 15.69 -5.68 28.69
C TRP A 294 15.05 -6.86 29.44
N LEU A 295 15.86 -7.78 29.96
CA LEU A 295 15.41 -8.91 30.76
C LEU A 295 14.74 -8.48 32.09
N GLN A 296 15.11 -7.31 32.63
CA GLN A 296 14.45 -6.76 33.82
C GLN A 296 13.10 -6.11 33.55
N ARG A 297 12.87 -5.61 32.32
CA ARG A 297 11.65 -4.88 31.95
C ARG A 297 10.55 -5.77 31.37
N ILE A 298 10.90 -6.92 30.81
CA ILE A 298 9.95 -7.88 30.24
C ILE A 298 9.18 -8.60 31.37
N PRO A 299 7.88 -8.88 31.20
CA PRO A 299 7.11 -9.68 32.15
C PRO A 299 7.74 -11.07 32.37
N GLY A 300 7.88 -11.51 33.62
CA GLY A 300 8.68 -12.70 33.96
C GLY A 300 8.23 -14.05 33.36
N ARG A 301 7.10 -14.10 32.65
CA ARG A 301 6.64 -15.29 31.91
C ARG A 301 7.17 -15.36 30.47
N MET A 302 7.71 -14.26 29.95
CA MET A 302 8.22 -14.14 28.57
C MET A 302 9.75 -14.20 28.54
N GLN A 303 10.32 -14.77 27.48
CA GLN A 303 11.74 -14.94 27.22
C GLN A 303 12.20 -14.05 26.08
N ALA A 304 13.06 -13.09 26.39
CA ALA A 304 13.71 -12.25 25.40
C ALA A 304 14.79 -13.02 24.64
N SER A 305 14.75 -12.97 23.30
CA SER A 305 15.85 -13.42 22.45
C SER A 305 16.25 -12.29 21.50
N PHE A 306 17.55 -12.08 21.31
CA PHE A 306 18.05 -11.01 20.43
C PHE A 306 17.56 -11.18 18.98
N ASN A 307 17.30 -12.42 18.54
CA ASN A 307 16.75 -12.70 17.20
C ASN A 307 15.34 -12.12 17.00
N MET A 308 14.59 -11.85 18.07
CA MET A 308 13.29 -11.19 17.98
C MET A 308 13.41 -9.72 17.52
N LEU A 309 14.59 -9.13 17.62
CA LEU A 309 14.87 -7.73 17.23
C LEU A 309 15.35 -7.60 15.78
N GLU A 310 15.25 -8.66 14.97
CA GLU A 310 15.54 -8.61 13.53
C GLU A 310 14.69 -7.54 12.84
N GLY A 311 15.35 -6.58 12.19
CA GLY A 311 14.70 -5.45 11.54
C GLY A 311 14.32 -4.30 12.47
N GLU A 312 14.66 -4.37 13.76
CA GLU A 312 14.36 -3.32 14.76
C GLU A 312 15.61 -2.62 15.31
N VAL A 313 16.75 -3.30 15.22
CA VAL A 313 18.02 -2.82 15.79
C VAL A 313 19.19 -3.08 14.86
N LEU A 314 20.22 -2.24 15.00
CA LEU A 314 21.53 -2.48 14.42
C LEU A 314 22.60 -2.61 15.51
N THR A 315 23.66 -3.33 15.15
CA THR A 315 24.83 -3.52 16.00
C THR A 315 26.06 -2.88 15.37
N GLU A 316 26.86 -2.21 16.20
CA GLU A 316 28.13 -1.62 15.80
C GLU A 316 29.23 -2.09 16.74
N LYS A 317 30.34 -2.58 16.16
CA LYS A 317 31.52 -2.99 16.90
C LYS A 317 32.49 -1.82 17.04
N LEU A 318 32.74 -1.41 18.28
CA LEU A 318 33.72 -0.37 18.64
C LEU A 318 34.84 -1.04 19.44
N GLY A 319 35.89 -1.47 18.74
CA GLY A 319 36.96 -2.27 19.34
C GLY A 319 36.47 -3.67 19.74
N VAL A 320 36.50 -3.96 21.04
CA VAL A 320 35.99 -5.22 21.61
C VAL A 320 34.52 -5.13 22.03
N GLU A 321 33.97 -3.92 22.11
CA GLU A 321 32.60 -3.71 22.57
C GLU A 321 31.61 -3.75 21.41
N THR A 322 30.47 -4.40 21.63
CA THR A 322 29.32 -4.36 20.72
C THR A 322 28.26 -3.44 21.29
N TRP A 323 27.84 -2.47 20.50
CA TRP A 323 26.80 -1.52 20.84
C TRP A 323 25.56 -1.75 19.99
N VAL A 324 24.38 -1.53 20.57
CA VAL A 324 23.07 -1.70 19.95
C VAL A 324 22.34 -0.37 19.93
N TYR A 325 21.65 -0.08 18.84
CA TYR A 325 20.79 1.09 18.70
C TYR A 325 19.55 0.74 17.87
N SER A 326 18.50 1.55 18.05
CA SER A 326 17.25 1.43 17.29
C SER A 326 17.46 1.79 15.83
N PHE A 327 17.00 0.93 14.95
CA PHE A 327 16.91 1.18 13.53
C PHE A 327 15.81 0.26 12.99
N SER A 328 14.59 0.79 12.85
CA SER A 328 13.39 -0.03 12.64
C SER A 328 12.92 0.00 11.20
N VAL A 329 12.49 -1.16 10.67
CA VAL A 329 11.83 -1.28 9.36
C VAL A 329 10.65 -0.32 9.25
N SER A 330 9.88 -0.14 10.33
CA SER A 330 8.71 0.74 10.33
C SER A 330 9.08 2.20 10.09
N SER A 331 10.30 2.61 10.41
CA SER A 331 10.81 3.97 10.18
C SER A 331 11.34 4.21 8.77
N LEU A 332 11.61 3.14 8.02
CA LEU A 332 12.19 3.23 6.68
C LEU A 332 11.15 3.68 5.63
N PRO A 333 11.60 4.29 4.51
CA PRO A 333 10.74 4.57 3.35
C PRO A 333 10.14 3.28 2.79
N LEU A 334 8.93 3.34 2.22
CA LEU A 334 8.30 2.19 1.57
C LEU A 334 8.75 2.06 0.10
N THR A 335 9.24 3.13 -0.51
CA THR A 335 9.85 3.04 -1.85
C THR A 335 11.21 2.30 -1.80
N PRO A 336 11.46 1.31 -2.69
CA PRO A 336 12.71 0.56 -2.66
C PRO A 336 13.95 1.43 -2.82
N ALA A 337 13.91 2.39 -3.75
CA ALA A 337 15.07 3.23 -4.05
C ALA A 337 15.52 4.07 -2.84
N GLU A 338 14.58 4.72 -2.15
CA GLU A 338 14.88 5.53 -0.98
C GLU A 338 15.26 4.66 0.21
N ARG A 339 14.62 3.50 0.38
CA ARG A 339 14.97 2.55 1.43
C ARG A 339 16.41 2.06 1.29
N PHE A 340 16.82 1.57 0.11
CA PHE A 340 18.20 1.14 -0.12
C PHE A 340 19.20 2.28 0.10
N ASN A 341 18.87 3.50 -0.32
CA ASN A 341 19.71 4.68 -0.08
C ASN A 341 19.89 4.94 1.43
N MET A 342 18.81 4.89 2.21
CA MET A 342 18.88 5.05 3.67
C MET A 342 19.70 3.92 4.33
N LEU A 343 19.49 2.67 3.93
CA LEU A 343 20.26 1.52 4.43
C LEU A 343 21.76 1.65 4.15
N PHE A 344 22.16 2.09 2.96
CA PHE A 344 23.57 2.24 2.59
C PHE A 344 24.24 3.49 3.17
N ARG A 345 23.46 4.52 3.52
CA ARG A 345 23.94 5.66 4.31
C ARG A 345 24.27 5.23 5.74
N GLU A 346 23.41 4.41 6.34
CA GLU A 346 23.61 3.89 7.69
C GLU A 346 24.80 2.92 7.75
N ARG A 347 24.88 1.98 6.82
CA ARG A 347 25.99 1.03 6.72
C ARG A 347 26.38 0.79 5.27
N SER A 348 27.64 1.05 4.93
CA SER A 348 28.11 0.98 3.54
C SER A 348 28.15 -0.43 2.94
N LYS A 349 28.25 -1.46 3.79
CA LYS A 349 28.37 -2.88 3.39
C LYS A 349 27.53 -3.75 4.31
N TRP A 350 26.64 -4.54 3.71
CA TRP A 350 25.72 -5.42 4.42
C TRP A 350 25.96 -6.88 4.08
N GLU A 351 25.87 -7.75 5.08
CA GLU A 351 25.74 -9.19 4.87
C GLU A 351 24.26 -9.54 4.62
N TRP A 352 23.99 -10.64 3.93
CA TRP A 352 22.61 -11.05 3.62
C TRP A 352 21.73 -11.15 4.87
N LYS A 353 22.23 -11.81 5.92
CA LYS A 353 21.50 -12.02 7.18
C LYS A 353 21.10 -10.72 7.87
N ASP A 354 21.91 -9.67 7.71
CA ASP A 354 21.66 -8.36 8.32
C ASP A 354 20.74 -7.51 7.42
N LEU A 355 20.84 -7.66 6.09
CA LEU A 355 20.07 -6.85 5.13
C LEU A 355 18.64 -7.37 4.96
N GLN A 356 18.46 -8.69 4.90
CA GLN A 356 17.19 -9.34 4.56
C GLN A 356 16.02 -8.86 5.42
N PRO A 357 16.15 -8.69 6.76
CA PRO A 357 15.04 -8.24 7.60
C PRO A 357 14.48 -6.87 7.21
N TYR A 358 15.30 -5.98 6.62
CA TYR A 358 14.93 -4.61 6.28
C TYR A 358 14.31 -4.44 4.88
N ILE A 359 14.35 -5.49 4.06
CA ILE A 359 13.85 -5.43 2.67
C ILE A 359 12.81 -6.52 2.36
N ARG A 360 12.53 -7.43 3.29
CA ARG A 360 11.62 -8.57 3.07
C ARG A 360 10.17 -8.17 2.80
N ASP A 361 9.76 -7.01 3.28
CA ASP A 361 8.44 -6.41 3.10
C ASP A 361 8.33 -5.60 1.80
N LEU A 362 9.44 -5.32 1.11
CA LEU A 362 9.40 -4.64 -0.18
C LEU A 362 8.82 -5.57 -1.26
N GLN A 363 7.58 -5.30 -1.65
CA GLN A 363 6.93 -5.99 -2.76
C GLN A 363 6.85 -5.05 -3.97
N VAL A 364 7.53 -5.44 -5.06
CA VAL A 364 7.47 -4.75 -6.34
C VAL A 364 6.87 -5.71 -7.36
N PRO A 365 5.70 -5.41 -7.93
CA PRO A 365 5.09 -6.24 -8.95
C PRO A 365 6.07 -6.59 -10.08
N GLY A 366 6.11 -7.87 -10.46
CA GLY A 366 6.99 -8.37 -11.52
C GLY A 366 8.48 -8.47 -11.18
N LEU A 367 8.90 -8.19 -9.93
CA LEU A 367 10.31 -8.26 -9.52
C LEU A 367 10.49 -9.20 -8.33
N SER A 368 11.35 -10.21 -8.48
CA SER A 368 11.75 -11.08 -7.37
C SER A 368 12.64 -10.34 -6.37
N SER A 369 12.77 -10.89 -5.15
CA SER A 369 13.70 -10.37 -4.14
C SER A 369 15.15 -10.33 -4.65
N GLU A 370 15.58 -11.34 -5.41
CA GLU A 370 16.89 -11.35 -6.07
C GLU A 370 16.99 -10.27 -7.15
N GLY A 371 15.94 -10.08 -7.96
CA GLY A 371 15.87 -9.01 -8.95
C GLY A 371 15.96 -7.62 -8.32
N LEU A 372 15.32 -7.44 -7.16
CA LEU A 372 15.39 -6.22 -6.37
C LEU A 372 16.82 -5.93 -5.90
N LEU A 373 17.50 -6.94 -5.33
CA LEU A 373 18.90 -6.82 -4.94
C LEU A 373 19.79 -6.51 -6.14
N LEU A 374 19.62 -7.21 -7.25
CA LEU A 374 20.41 -6.96 -8.46
C LEU A 374 20.23 -5.52 -8.96
N LYS A 375 19.01 -4.97 -8.88
CA LYS A 375 18.70 -3.62 -9.34
C LYS A 375 19.32 -2.53 -8.45
N TYR A 376 19.26 -2.68 -7.13
CA TYR A 376 19.62 -1.61 -6.17
C TYR A 376 20.96 -1.81 -5.46
N THR A 377 21.60 -2.96 -5.62
CA THR A 377 22.86 -3.28 -4.92
C THR A 377 23.95 -3.77 -5.87
N ARG A 378 25.20 -3.69 -5.42
CA ARG A 378 26.34 -4.45 -5.94
C ARG A 378 26.61 -5.63 -5.02
N ARG A 379 26.49 -6.85 -5.55
CA ARG A 379 26.88 -8.08 -4.85
C ARG A 379 28.36 -8.33 -5.08
N THR A 380 29.12 -8.45 -4.00
CA THR A 380 30.52 -8.87 -3.99
C THR A 380 30.65 -10.15 -3.18
N GLN A 381 31.34 -11.14 -3.72
CA GLN A 381 31.57 -12.41 -3.05
C GLN A 381 33.02 -12.83 -3.33
N PRO A 382 33.95 -12.66 -2.37
CA PRO A 382 35.39 -12.87 -2.60
C PRO A 382 35.75 -14.32 -2.97
N THR A 383 35.06 -15.29 -2.37
CA THR A 383 35.20 -16.72 -2.63
C THR A 383 33.81 -17.37 -2.61
N LEU A 384 33.64 -18.52 -3.27
CA LEU A 384 32.34 -19.22 -3.31
C LEU A 384 31.80 -19.58 -1.92
N ASP A 385 32.70 -19.78 -0.95
CA ASP A 385 32.38 -20.14 0.44
C ASP A 385 32.17 -18.93 1.37
N ALA A 386 32.52 -17.70 0.93
CA ALA A 386 32.32 -16.50 1.73
C ALA A 386 30.89 -15.99 1.63
N GLU A 387 30.35 -15.44 2.72
CA GLU A 387 29.04 -14.79 2.70
C GLU A 387 29.03 -13.62 1.70
N PRO A 388 27.98 -13.47 0.88
CA PRO A 388 27.88 -12.37 -0.05
C PRO A 388 27.70 -11.05 0.69
N VAL A 389 28.45 -10.04 0.25
CA VAL A 389 28.38 -8.67 0.77
C VAL A 389 27.73 -7.76 -0.27
N PHE A 390 26.75 -6.99 0.17
CA PHE A 390 26.00 -6.04 -0.64
C PHE A 390 26.42 -4.60 -0.32
N SER A 391 26.70 -3.82 -1.35
CA SER A 391 26.97 -2.38 -1.25
C SER A 391 26.05 -1.58 -2.17
N SER A 392 26.00 -0.26 -1.98
CA SER A 392 25.39 0.63 -2.96
C SER A 392 25.96 0.39 -4.36
N ARG A 393 25.11 0.55 -5.37
CA ARG A 393 25.54 0.60 -6.77
C ARG A 393 26.37 1.83 -7.08
#